data_AF-A0A8C5ZES2-F1
#
_entry.id   AF-A0A8C5ZES2-F1
#
_cell.length_a   1.000
_cell.length_b   1.000
_cell.length_c   1.000
_cell.angle_alpha   90.00
_cell.angle_beta   90.00
_cell.angle_gamma   90.00
#
_symmetry.space_group_name_H-M   'P 1'
#
loop_
_entity.id
_entity.type
_entity.pdbx_description
1 polymer ?
#
loop_
_entity_poly.entity_id
_entity_poly.type
_entity_poly.pdbx_seq_one_letter_code
_entity_poly.pdbx_strand_id
1 'polypeptide(L)'
;MTWKLIPLLLLAWIATTCSARDRTDLLNVCMDAKHHKAKPGPEDKLHNQCTPWRRNACCSVYTSQELHKDTSHLYNFNWDHCGKMEPACKRHFIQDNCLYECSPNLGPWIQQVDQSWRKERFLNVPLCKEDCQNWWEDCRTSFTCKSNWHKGWNWTSGVNKCPVGAVCRTFESYFPTPAALCEGLWSHSYKVSNYSRGSGRCIQMWFDPDQGNPNEEVARFYAAAMNAEAMPHGMGLHLLSLALILPLWLLV
;
A
#
# COMPACT_ATOMS: atom_id res chain seq x y z
N MET A 1 -30.98 19.96 57.05
CA MET A 1 -30.82 20.40 55.65
C MET A 1 -29.42 20.03 55.20
N THR A 2 -29.32 19.53 53.96
CA THR A 2 -28.11 19.39 53.12
C THR A 2 -26.97 18.53 53.67
N TRP A 3 -26.88 17.22 53.37
CA TRP A 3 -26.68 16.53 52.08
C TRP A 3 -25.21 16.54 51.58
N LYS A 4 -24.58 15.38 51.82
CA LYS A 4 -23.66 14.59 50.98
C LYS A 4 -22.26 15.11 50.57
N LEU A 5 -21.27 14.45 51.16
CA LEU A 5 -20.27 13.58 50.50
C LEU A 5 -20.30 13.54 48.96
N ILE A 6 -19.25 14.05 48.30
CA ILE A 6 -18.75 13.54 47.01
C ILE A 6 -17.22 13.72 46.98
N PRO A 7 -16.41 12.65 46.88
CA PRO A 7 -15.01 12.76 46.49
C PRO A 7 -14.95 13.02 44.97
N LEU A 8 -14.20 14.04 44.54
CA LEU A 8 -13.90 14.27 43.13
C LEU A 8 -13.18 13.05 42.55
N LEU A 9 -13.92 12.19 41.85
CA LEU A 9 -13.36 11.24 40.91
C LEU A 9 -12.74 12.02 39.75
N LEU A 10 -11.41 12.05 39.71
CA LEU A 10 -10.63 12.32 38.52
C LEU A 10 -10.90 11.22 37.50
N LEU A 11 -11.94 11.41 36.68
CA LEU A 11 -12.08 10.71 35.41
C LEU A 11 -11.02 11.28 34.46
N ALA A 12 -9.80 10.75 34.55
CA ALA A 12 -8.82 10.86 33.49
C ALA A 12 -9.40 10.14 32.27
N TRP A 13 -10.07 10.88 31.39
CA TRP A 13 -10.30 10.45 30.03
C TRP A 13 -8.92 10.40 29.38
N ILE A 14 -8.27 9.25 29.49
CA ILE A 14 -7.23 8.88 28.54
C ILE A 14 -7.99 8.62 27.24
N ALA A 15 -8.25 9.71 26.51
CA ALA A 15 -8.49 9.59 25.10
C ALA A 15 -7.19 9.04 24.54
N THR A 16 -7.13 7.72 24.38
CA THR A 16 -6.15 7.08 23.52
C THR A 16 -6.43 7.64 22.14
N THR A 17 -5.76 8.74 21.79
CA THR A 17 -5.76 9.25 20.43
C THR A 17 -5.01 8.22 19.60
N CYS A 18 -5.71 7.16 19.18
CA CYS A 18 -5.41 6.57 17.90
C CYS A 18 -5.53 7.72 16.92
N SER A 19 -4.39 8.32 16.56
CA SER A 19 -4.32 9.33 15.55
C SER A 19 -4.79 8.67 14.26
N ALA A 20 -6.10 8.75 14.00
CA ALA A 20 -6.62 8.54 12.67
C ALA A 20 -5.96 9.64 11.85
N ARG A 21 -5.00 9.25 11.00
CA ARG A 21 -4.36 10.18 10.09
C ARG A 21 -5.48 10.88 9.35
N ASP A 22 -5.61 12.18 9.58
CA ASP A 22 -6.58 12.98 8.87
C ASP A 22 -6.26 12.80 7.39
N ARG A 23 -7.27 12.42 6.61
CA ARG A 23 -7.12 11.91 5.23
C ARG A 23 -6.70 13.01 4.24
N THR A 24 -6.23 14.13 4.78
CA THR A 24 -5.85 15.39 4.15
C THR A 24 -4.45 15.34 3.53
N ASP A 25 -3.57 14.45 3.98
CA ASP A 25 -2.21 14.31 3.46
C ASP A 25 -2.01 12.97 2.73
N LEU A 26 -2.30 12.96 1.42
CA LEU A 26 -2.19 11.79 0.53
C LEU A 26 -0.89 11.78 -0.29
N LEU A 27 -0.13 12.87 -0.30
CA LEU A 27 1.01 13.05 -1.19
C LEU A 27 2.30 13.10 -0.39
N ASN A 28 3.32 12.37 -0.84
CA ASN A 28 4.63 12.34 -0.19
C ASN A 28 4.54 11.90 1.28
N VAL A 29 3.96 10.72 1.49
CA VAL A 29 3.67 10.17 2.81
C VAL A 29 4.14 8.73 2.95
N CYS A 30 4.51 8.36 4.17
CA CYS A 30 4.79 6.98 4.54
C CYS A 30 3.62 6.38 5.30
N MET A 31 3.38 5.11 5.05
CA MET A 31 2.39 4.27 5.72
C MET A 31 2.85 3.89 7.13
N ASP A 32 1.96 3.83 8.12
CA ASP A 32 2.25 3.26 9.45
C ASP A 32 2.19 1.72 9.42
N ALA A 33 3.21 1.14 8.76
CA ALA A 33 3.45 -0.30 8.70
C ALA A 33 4.76 -0.67 9.42
N LYS A 34 5.12 -1.96 9.38
CA LYS A 34 6.12 -2.56 10.28
C LYS A 34 7.50 -1.91 10.22
N HIS A 35 7.96 -1.50 9.04
CA HIS A 35 9.35 -1.07 8.79
C HIS A 35 9.46 0.30 8.11
N HIS A 36 8.34 1.02 7.98
CA HIS A 36 8.30 2.35 7.40
C HIS A 36 8.83 3.41 8.37
N LYS A 37 9.53 4.41 7.83
CA LYS A 37 9.79 5.66 8.53
C LYS A 37 8.49 6.46 8.71
N ALA A 38 8.46 7.36 9.67
CA ALA A 38 7.30 8.23 9.88
C ALA A 38 7.05 9.21 8.72
N LYS A 39 8.11 9.67 8.04
CA LYS A 39 8.04 10.59 6.90
C LYS A 39 9.08 10.22 5.83
N PRO A 40 8.82 10.56 4.56
CA PRO A 40 9.80 10.36 3.50
C PRO A 40 11.04 11.22 3.71
N GLY A 41 12.17 10.77 3.17
CA GLY A 41 13.40 11.55 3.11
C GLY A 41 14.49 10.85 2.31
N PRO A 42 15.60 11.54 1.99
CA PRO A 42 16.70 10.98 1.21
C PRO A 42 17.38 9.80 1.94
N GLU A 43 17.78 8.80 1.17
CA GLU A 43 18.49 7.58 1.56
C GLU A 43 19.50 7.23 0.45
N ASP A 44 20.64 7.93 0.38
CA ASP A 44 21.57 7.82 -0.77
C ASP A 44 22.18 6.43 -0.98
N LYS A 45 22.07 5.54 0.02
CA LYS A 45 22.67 4.20 0.02
C LYS A 45 21.65 3.07 -0.05
N LEU A 46 20.44 3.33 -0.55
CA LEU A 46 19.49 2.24 -0.81
C LEU A 46 20.12 1.18 -1.71
N HIS A 47 19.87 -0.08 -1.38
CA HIS A 47 20.54 -1.20 -2.00
C HIS A 47 19.89 -1.61 -3.33
N ASN A 48 20.72 -1.75 -4.37
CA ASN A 48 20.41 -2.40 -5.66
C ASN A 48 19.03 -2.02 -6.24
N GLN A 49 18.03 -2.91 -6.20
CA GLN A 49 16.73 -2.68 -6.85
C GLN A 49 15.89 -1.61 -6.16
N CYS A 50 16.22 -1.23 -4.93
CA CYS A 50 15.58 -0.13 -4.21
C CYS A 50 16.25 1.24 -4.47
N THR A 51 17.32 1.30 -5.27
CA THR A 51 17.98 2.58 -5.62
C THR A 51 17.08 3.63 -6.29
N PRO A 52 15.98 3.28 -7.02
CA PRO A 52 15.12 4.29 -7.62
C PRO A 52 14.52 5.30 -6.61
N TRP A 53 14.37 4.91 -5.35
CA TRP A 53 13.79 5.76 -4.29
C TRP A 53 14.83 6.57 -3.50
N ARG A 54 16.13 6.51 -3.82
CA ARG A 54 17.21 7.10 -2.99
C ARG A 54 17.03 8.59 -2.66
N ARG A 55 16.41 9.38 -3.56
CA ARG A 55 16.20 10.82 -3.34
C ARG A 55 15.11 11.10 -2.32
N ASN A 56 14.14 10.19 -2.17
CA ASN A 56 13.00 10.37 -1.29
C ASN A 56 12.30 9.01 -1.05
N ALA A 57 12.56 8.40 0.11
CA ALA A 57 12.09 7.07 0.46
C ALA A 57 11.46 6.98 1.85
N CYS A 58 10.55 6.02 2.00
CA CYS A 58 9.95 5.61 3.26
C CYS A 58 10.67 4.47 3.98
N CYS A 59 11.58 3.78 3.30
CA CYS A 59 12.40 2.71 3.88
C CYS A 59 13.74 3.25 4.36
N SER A 60 14.46 2.45 5.15
CA SER A 60 15.86 2.73 5.52
C SER A 60 16.83 1.97 4.61
N VAL A 61 18.12 2.34 4.65
CA VAL A 61 19.20 1.53 4.04
C VAL A 61 19.15 0.08 4.52
N TYR A 62 18.98 -0.15 5.82
CA TYR A 62 18.90 -1.51 6.40
C TYR A 62 17.75 -2.31 5.80
N THR A 63 16.55 -1.71 5.74
CA THR A 63 15.38 -2.32 5.12
C THR A 63 15.69 -2.72 3.67
N SER A 64 16.28 -1.83 2.88
CA SER A 64 16.59 -2.13 1.47
C SER A 64 17.59 -3.29 1.29
N GLN A 65 18.55 -3.45 2.20
CA GLN A 65 19.50 -4.57 2.16
C GLN A 65 18.80 -5.89 2.54
N GLU A 66 17.99 -5.87 3.60
CA GLU A 66 17.24 -7.04 4.06
C GLU A 66 16.26 -7.55 3.00
N LEU A 67 15.66 -6.66 2.20
CA LEU A 67 14.74 -7.05 1.11
C LEU A 67 15.39 -7.91 0.02
N HIS A 68 16.72 -7.90 -0.10
CA HIS A 68 17.46 -8.68 -1.07
C HIS A 68 18.00 -10.01 -0.51
N LYS A 69 17.81 -10.27 0.80
CA LYS A 69 18.26 -11.50 1.44
C LYS A 69 17.22 -12.61 1.33
N ASP A 70 17.71 -13.84 1.25
CA ASP A 70 16.88 -15.03 1.36
C ASP A 70 16.39 -15.16 2.79
N THR A 71 15.07 -15.24 2.98
CA THR A 71 14.46 -15.24 4.32
C THR A 71 14.88 -14.04 5.16
N SER A 72 14.67 -12.85 4.61
CA SER A 72 14.85 -11.55 5.26
C SER A 72 14.34 -11.52 6.71
N HIS A 73 15.08 -10.85 7.60
CA HIS A 73 14.63 -10.66 8.99
C HIS A 73 13.41 -9.74 9.12
N LEU A 74 13.03 -9.03 8.05
CA LEU A 74 11.87 -8.15 8.06
C LEU A 74 10.57 -8.93 8.27
N TYR A 75 10.43 -10.06 7.59
CA TYR A 75 9.20 -10.87 7.58
C TYR A 75 9.42 -12.37 7.74
N ASN A 76 10.68 -12.82 7.79
CA ASN A 76 11.07 -14.25 7.77
C ASN A 76 10.39 -15.01 6.62
N PHE A 77 10.20 -14.34 5.48
CA PHE A 77 9.49 -14.89 4.34
C PHE A 77 10.43 -15.68 3.41
N ASN A 78 10.15 -16.96 3.27
CA ASN A 78 10.80 -17.89 2.38
C ASN A 78 10.13 -17.87 1.00
N TRP A 79 10.86 -17.35 0.00
CA TRP A 79 10.48 -17.38 -1.41
C TRP A 79 10.47 -18.81 -1.98
N ASP A 80 11.32 -19.68 -1.45
CA ASP A 80 11.58 -21.04 -1.96
C ASP A 80 10.71 -22.12 -1.28
N HIS A 81 9.49 -21.76 -0.86
CA HIS A 81 8.59 -22.64 -0.10
C HIS A 81 8.10 -23.87 -0.88
N CYS A 82 8.29 -23.89 -2.21
CA CYS A 82 8.00 -25.02 -3.09
C CYS A 82 9.22 -25.45 -3.94
N GLY A 83 10.43 -25.20 -3.44
CA GLY A 83 11.67 -25.34 -4.20
C GLY A 83 12.22 -23.98 -4.64
N LYS A 84 13.41 -23.98 -5.25
CA LYS A 84 14.11 -22.75 -5.64
C LYS A 84 13.27 -21.93 -6.62
N MET A 85 12.96 -20.70 -6.26
CA MET A 85 12.29 -19.74 -7.14
C MET A 85 13.26 -19.26 -8.22
N GLU A 86 12.75 -19.10 -9.44
CA GLU A 86 13.53 -18.57 -10.54
C GLU A 86 14.02 -17.14 -10.23
N PRO A 87 15.29 -16.79 -10.52
CA PRO A 87 15.80 -15.46 -10.23
C PRO A 87 15.02 -14.33 -10.90
N ALA A 88 14.50 -14.55 -12.11
CA ALA A 88 13.65 -13.58 -12.82
C ALA A 88 12.33 -13.33 -12.06
N CYS A 89 11.68 -14.37 -11.55
CA CYS A 89 10.50 -14.27 -10.71
C CYS A 89 10.81 -13.52 -9.40
N LYS A 90 11.89 -13.93 -8.72
CA LYS A 90 12.30 -13.34 -7.44
C LYS A 90 12.64 -11.86 -7.53
N ARG A 91 13.19 -11.42 -8.66
CA ARG A 91 13.44 -10.00 -8.95
C ARG A 91 12.17 -9.16 -8.76
N HIS A 92 11.02 -9.61 -9.26
CA HIS A 92 9.75 -8.88 -9.11
C HIS A 92 9.28 -8.81 -7.67
N PHE A 93 9.44 -9.87 -6.88
CA PHE A 93 9.13 -9.83 -5.45
C PHE A 93 10.01 -8.83 -4.67
N ILE A 94 11.28 -8.68 -5.08
CA ILE A 94 12.14 -7.65 -4.50
C ILE A 94 11.66 -6.25 -4.90
N GLN A 95 11.29 -6.03 -6.17
CA GLN A 95 10.74 -4.75 -6.64
C GLN A 95 9.41 -4.40 -5.97
N ASP A 96 8.52 -5.37 -5.79
CA ASP A 96 7.27 -5.24 -5.04
C ASP A 96 7.54 -4.77 -3.62
N ASN A 97 8.47 -5.42 -2.92
CA ASN A 97 8.84 -5.02 -1.58
C ASN A 97 9.52 -3.64 -1.55
N CYS A 98 10.38 -3.30 -2.50
CA CYS A 98 10.96 -1.95 -2.57
C CYS A 98 9.86 -0.90 -2.79
N LEU A 99 8.88 -1.15 -3.67
CA LEU A 99 7.73 -0.25 -3.85
C LEU A 99 6.95 -0.12 -2.53
N TYR A 100 6.60 -1.24 -1.90
CA TYR A 100 5.84 -1.27 -0.65
C TYR A 100 6.54 -0.53 0.49
N GLU A 101 7.82 -0.83 0.73
CA GLU A 101 8.57 -0.27 1.86
C GLU A 101 9.07 1.16 1.59
N CYS A 102 9.43 1.49 0.35
CA CYS A 102 10.15 2.72 0.04
C CYS A 102 9.31 3.82 -0.60
N SER A 103 8.20 3.51 -1.28
CA SER A 103 7.47 4.52 -2.06
C SER A 103 6.71 5.53 -1.20
N PRO A 104 6.98 6.84 -1.34
CA PRO A 104 6.20 7.89 -0.68
C PRO A 104 4.94 8.28 -1.47
N ASN A 105 4.64 7.56 -2.56
CA ASN A 105 3.60 7.91 -3.53
C ASN A 105 2.40 6.95 -3.47
N LEU A 106 2.24 6.21 -2.38
CA LEU A 106 1.14 5.24 -2.20
C LEU A 106 -0.02 5.79 -1.38
N GLY A 107 0.08 7.02 -0.87
CA GLY A 107 -0.89 7.66 0.01
C GLY A 107 -2.35 7.56 -0.39
N PRO A 108 -2.74 7.75 -1.67
CA PRO A 108 -4.15 7.65 -2.10
C PRO A 108 -4.81 6.28 -1.80
N TRP A 109 -4.00 5.23 -1.65
CA TRP A 109 -4.46 3.85 -1.44
C TRP A 109 -4.21 3.33 -0.03
N ILE A 110 -3.61 4.13 0.86
CA ILE A 110 -3.38 3.74 2.25
C ILE A 110 -4.73 3.68 2.99
N GLN A 111 -4.93 2.59 3.71
CA GLN A 111 -6.11 2.35 4.54
C GLN A 111 -5.68 1.82 5.91
N GLN A 112 -6.41 2.23 6.95
CA GLN A 112 -6.26 1.68 8.28
C GLN A 112 -6.73 0.23 8.30
N VAL A 113 -6.01 -0.61 9.04
CA VAL A 113 -6.34 -2.01 9.25
C VAL A 113 -6.09 -2.40 10.69
N ASP A 114 -6.93 -3.28 11.20
CA ASP A 114 -6.77 -3.87 12.53
C ASP A 114 -5.94 -5.16 12.40
N GLN A 115 -4.60 -5.02 12.38
CA GLN A 115 -3.67 -6.14 12.32
C GLN A 115 -2.56 -5.98 13.37
N SER A 116 -2.12 -7.08 13.96
CA SER A 116 -1.15 -7.06 15.07
C SER A 116 0.23 -6.50 14.70
N TRP A 117 0.58 -6.47 13.42
CA TRP A 117 1.93 -6.14 12.94
C TRP A 117 2.00 -4.86 12.09
N ARG A 118 0.87 -4.23 11.79
CA ARG A 118 0.78 -2.93 11.08
C ARG A 118 -0.56 -2.27 11.34
N LYS A 119 -0.58 -0.93 11.37
CA LYS A 119 -1.82 -0.16 11.52
C LYS A 119 -2.41 0.28 10.19
N GLU A 120 -1.58 0.37 9.15
CA GLU A 120 -1.98 0.77 7.82
C GLU A 120 -1.44 -0.20 6.76
N ARG A 121 -2.17 -0.36 5.67
CA ARG A 121 -1.73 -1.04 4.45
C ARG A 121 -2.24 -0.29 3.23
N PHE A 122 -1.66 -0.51 2.06
CA PHE A 122 -2.31 -0.09 0.82
C PHE A 122 -3.26 -1.17 0.28
N LEU A 123 -4.31 -0.72 -0.40
CA LEU A 123 -5.30 -1.56 -1.08
C LEU A 123 -5.67 -0.97 -2.44
N ASN A 124 -5.85 -1.84 -3.43
CA ASN A 124 -6.25 -1.50 -4.79
C ASN A 124 -5.33 -0.48 -5.48
N VAL A 125 -4.03 -0.53 -5.21
CA VAL A 125 -3.04 0.29 -5.94
C VAL A 125 -3.10 -0.08 -7.44
N PRO A 126 -3.28 0.89 -8.36
CA PRO A 126 -3.49 0.65 -9.78
C PRO A 126 -2.15 0.28 -10.44
N LEU A 127 -1.72 -0.97 -10.31
CA LEU A 127 -0.46 -1.44 -10.88
C LEU A 127 -0.51 -1.36 -12.41
N CYS A 128 0.54 -0.85 -13.04
CA CYS A 128 0.60 -0.78 -14.50
C CYS A 128 0.50 -2.17 -15.14
N LYS A 129 -0.16 -2.21 -16.30
CA LYS A 129 -0.42 -3.44 -17.03
C LYS A 129 0.86 -4.25 -17.28
N GLU A 130 1.92 -3.60 -17.78
CA GLU A 130 3.17 -4.27 -18.14
C GLU A 130 3.92 -4.79 -16.90
N ASP A 131 3.92 -4.06 -15.79
CA ASP A 131 4.54 -4.51 -14.54
C ASP A 131 3.91 -5.82 -14.05
N CYS A 132 2.56 -5.88 -14.06
CA CYS A 132 1.85 -7.09 -13.68
C CYS A 132 2.06 -8.25 -14.66
N GLN A 133 2.00 -7.97 -15.97
CA GLN A 133 2.19 -8.99 -17.01
C GLN A 133 3.59 -9.60 -16.95
N ASN A 134 4.63 -8.76 -16.85
CA ASN A 134 6.01 -9.21 -16.79
C ASN A 134 6.30 -9.98 -15.51
N TRP A 135 5.71 -9.59 -14.37
CA TRP A 135 5.82 -10.36 -13.13
C TRP A 135 5.23 -11.76 -13.30
N TRP A 136 4.03 -11.85 -13.84
CA TRP A 136 3.38 -13.14 -14.07
C TRP A 136 4.15 -14.03 -15.05
N GLU A 137 4.65 -13.46 -16.16
CA GLU A 137 5.44 -14.16 -17.16
C GLU A 137 6.72 -14.77 -16.56
N ASP A 138 7.51 -13.95 -15.87
CA ASP A 138 8.79 -14.35 -15.27
C ASP A 138 8.60 -15.38 -14.13
N CYS A 139 7.41 -15.44 -13.54
CA CYS A 139 7.06 -16.41 -12.50
C CYS A 139 6.37 -17.67 -13.02
N ARG A 140 5.92 -17.74 -14.27
CA ARG A 140 5.01 -18.80 -14.76
C ARG A 140 5.47 -20.22 -14.40
N THR A 141 6.77 -20.48 -14.53
CA THR A 141 7.40 -21.79 -14.31
C THR A 141 7.90 -22.03 -12.88
N SER A 142 7.92 -21.00 -12.03
CA SER A 142 8.18 -21.17 -10.60
C SER A 142 7.02 -21.91 -9.93
N PHE A 143 7.21 -22.36 -8.69
CA PHE A 143 6.23 -23.16 -7.96
C PHE A 143 5.71 -22.45 -6.71
N THR A 144 4.44 -22.68 -6.38
CA THR A 144 3.82 -22.28 -5.12
C THR A 144 2.78 -23.30 -4.69
N CYS A 145 2.25 -23.15 -3.47
CA CYS A 145 1.20 -23.99 -2.90
C CYS A 145 -0.04 -23.19 -2.49
N LYS A 146 -0.06 -21.87 -2.74
CA LYS A 146 -1.11 -20.94 -2.30
C LYS A 146 -1.31 -19.80 -3.28
N SER A 147 -2.57 -19.37 -3.43
CA SER A 147 -2.97 -18.18 -4.19
C SER A 147 -3.11 -16.90 -3.34
N ASN A 148 -3.01 -17.02 -2.01
CA ASN A 148 -2.99 -15.87 -1.10
C ASN A 148 -1.82 -16.04 -0.12
N TRP A 149 -0.82 -15.17 -0.26
CA TRP A 149 0.43 -15.21 0.48
C TRP A 149 0.42 -14.31 1.72
N HIS A 150 -0.65 -13.57 1.96
CA HIS A 150 -0.79 -12.75 3.14
C HIS A 150 -1.18 -13.55 4.39
N LYS A 151 -1.88 -14.68 4.23
CA LYS A 151 -2.39 -15.49 5.35
C LYS A 151 -2.41 -16.99 5.09
N GLY A 152 -2.48 -17.77 6.18
CA GLY A 152 -2.66 -19.22 6.14
C GLY A 152 -1.40 -20.00 5.74
N TRP A 153 -0.22 -19.48 6.10
CA TRP A 153 1.04 -20.22 6.09
C TRP A 153 1.21 -20.99 7.39
N ASN A 154 2.00 -22.06 7.35
CA ASN A 154 2.53 -22.70 8.55
C ASN A 154 3.82 -21.98 8.97
N TRP A 155 3.84 -21.41 10.18
CA TRP A 155 4.97 -20.65 10.73
C TRP A 155 5.71 -21.38 11.87
N THR A 156 5.39 -22.66 12.15
CA THR A 156 5.95 -23.39 13.32
C THR A 156 7.48 -23.44 13.34
N SER A 157 8.14 -23.38 12.18
CA SER A 157 9.61 -23.32 12.09
C SER A 157 10.21 -21.91 12.09
N GLY A 158 9.42 -20.87 12.36
CA GLY A 158 9.84 -19.46 12.33
C GLY A 158 9.87 -18.81 10.94
N VAL A 159 9.71 -19.61 9.88
CA VAL A 159 9.60 -19.19 8.46
C VAL A 159 8.35 -19.78 7.85
N ASN A 160 7.78 -19.16 6.82
CA ASN A 160 6.58 -19.69 6.18
C ASN A 160 6.86 -21.00 5.44
N LYS A 161 5.99 -21.97 5.67
CA LYS A 161 5.91 -23.24 4.94
C LYS A 161 4.49 -23.46 4.44
N CYS A 162 4.37 -24.25 3.38
CA CYS A 162 3.08 -24.69 2.87
C CYS A 162 2.24 -25.32 4.00
N PRO A 163 0.94 -24.99 4.10
CA PRO A 163 0.05 -25.61 5.07
C PRO A 163 -0.13 -27.10 4.76
N VAL A 164 -0.50 -27.88 5.77
CA VAL A 164 -0.65 -29.34 5.65
C VAL A 164 -1.66 -29.66 4.54
N GLY A 165 -1.28 -30.58 3.65
CA GLY A 165 -2.11 -31.00 2.50
C GLY A 165 -2.09 -30.07 1.29
N ALA A 166 -1.45 -28.89 1.37
CA ALA A 166 -1.25 -28.06 0.18
C ALA A 166 -0.16 -28.65 -0.72
N VAL A 167 -0.46 -28.71 -2.02
CA VAL A 167 0.41 -29.34 -3.02
C VAL A 167 1.14 -28.27 -3.80
N CYS A 168 2.45 -28.38 -3.93
CA CYS A 168 3.23 -27.49 -4.79
C CYS A 168 2.88 -27.74 -6.27
N ARG A 169 2.49 -26.68 -6.97
CA ARG A 169 2.24 -26.66 -8.42
C ARG A 169 2.86 -25.40 -9.03
N THR A 170 2.86 -25.31 -10.35
CA THR A 170 3.33 -24.10 -11.03
C THR A 170 2.55 -22.86 -10.57
N PHE A 171 3.18 -21.70 -10.63
CA PHE A 171 2.52 -20.42 -10.37
C PHE A 171 1.27 -20.26 -11.25
N GLU A 172 1.35 -20.63 -12.53
CA GLU A 172 0.21 -20.60 -13.46
C GLU A 172 -0.99 -21.43 -12.97
N SER A 173 -0.76 -22.55 -12.27
CA SER A 173 -1.84 -23.36 -11.72
C SER A 173 -2.61 -22.63 -10.60
N TYR A 174 -1.93 -21.82 -9.80
CA TYR A 174 -2.54 -21.03 -8.71
C TYR A 174 -2.97 -19.63 -9.15
N PHE A 175 -2.35 -19.12 -10.21
CA PHE A 175 -2.56 -17.80 -10.79
C PHE A 175 -2.72 -17.92 -12.31
N PRO A 176 -3.92 -18.27 -12.82
CA PRO A 176 -4.12 -18.55 -14.23
C PRO A 176 -3.95 -17.34 -15.16
N THR A 177 -3.94 -16.12 -14.61
CA THR A 177 -3.80 -14.87 -15.36
C THR A 177 -2.90 -13.88 -14.60
N PRO A 178 -2.34 -12.87 -15.27
CA PRO A 178 -1.61 -11.79 -14.58
C PRO A 178 -2.43 -11.13 -13.47
N ALA A 179 -3.71 -10.82 -13.73
CA ALA A 179 -4.59 -10.24 -12.73
C ALA A 179 -4.79 -11.16 -11.50
N ALA A 180 -4.91 -12.48 -11.72
CA ALA A 180 -5.02 -13.43 -10.61
C ALA A 180 -3.79 -13.38 -9.70
N LEU A 181 -2.58 -13.21 -10.25
CA LEU A 181 -1.35 -13.02 -9.48
C LEU A 181 -1.38 -11.68 -8.74
N CYS A 182 -1.40 -10.57 -9.48
CA CYS A 182 -1.14 -9.24 -8.91
C CYS A 182 -2.22 -8.83 -7.89
N GLU A 183 -3.48 -9.20 -8.12
CA GLU A 183 -4.59 -8.87 -7.21
C GLU A 183 -4.74 -9.90 -6.07
N GLY A 184 -4.52 -11.19 -6.36
CA GLY A 184 -4.78 -12.28 -5.42
C GLY A 184 -3.66 -12.49 -4.39
N LEU A 185 -2.41 -12.46 -4.85
CA LEU A 185 -1.22 -12.84 -4.08
C LEU A 185 -1.16 -12.13 -2.72
N TRP A 186 -1.33 -10.81 -2.73
CA TRP A 186 -1.27 -9.97 -1.54
C TRP A 186 -2.65 -9.50 -1.05
N SER A 187 -3.72 -10.27 -1.28
CA SER A 187 -5.08 -9.93 -0.81
C SER A 187 -5.52 -8.51 -1.19
N HIS A 188 -5.56 -8.20 -2.48
CA HIS A 188 -5.98 -6.92 -3.05
C HIS A 188 -5.13 -5.72 -2.62
N SER A 189 -3.85 -5.94 -2.32
CA SER A 189 -2.87 -4.84 -2.30
C SER A 189 -2.88 -4.09 -3.63
N TYR A 190 -2.84 -4.82 -4.75
CA TYR A 190 -2.97 -4.23 -6.08
C TYR A 190 -4.35 -4.51 -6.69
N LYS A 191 -4.72 -3.60 -7.59
CA LYS A 191 -5.74 -3.80 -8.62
C LYS A 191 -5.07 -3.50 -9.95
N VAL A 192 -5.09 -4.42 -10.90
CA VAL A 192 -4.37 -4.20 -12.16
C VAL A 192 -5.08 -3.12 -12.96
N SER A 193 -4.30 -2.14 -13.41
CA SER A 193 -4.80 -1.06 -14.26
C SER A 193 -4.82 -1.50 -15.72
N ASN A 194 -5.80 -1.01 -16.47
CA ASN A 194 -5.78 -1.13 -17.93
C ASN A 194 -4.80 -0.14 -18.59
N TYR A 195 -4.27 0.82 -17.82
CA TYR A 195 -3.28 1.76 -18.30
C TYR A 195 -1.89 1.15 -18.32
N SER A 196 -1.14 1.55 -19.35
CA SER A 196 0.26 1.18 -19.52
C SER A 196 1.21 2.12 -18.79
N ARG A 197 2.45 1.65 -18.60
CA ARG A 197 3.57 2.46 -18.10
C ARG A 197 3.69 3.78 -18.86
N GLY A 198 4.03 4.85 -18.15
CA GLY A 198 4.16 6.21 -18.72
C GLY A 198 2.85 6.96 -18.95
N SER A 199 1.68 6.36 -18.69
CA SER A 199 0.38 7.01 -18.86
C SER A 199 0.06 8.10 -17.82
N GLY A 200 0.80 8.15 -16.70
CA GLY A 200 0.44 8.94 -15.53
C GLY A 200 -0.78 8.43 -14.76
N ARG A 201 -1.28 7.21 -15.07
CA ARG A 201 -2.54 6.66 -14.50
C ARG A 201 -2.40 5.33 -13.77
N CYS A 202 -1.18 4.79 -13.70
CA CYS A 202 -0.89 3.54 -12.99
C CYS A 202 0.47 3.62 -12.31
N ILE A 203 0.61 2.91 -11.19
CA ILE A 203 1.85 2.82 -10.43
C ILE A 203 2.78 1.82 -11.09
N GLN A 204 4.04 2.21 -11.24
CA GLN A 204 5.14 1.37 -11.71
C GLN A 204 5.90 0.82 -10.50
N MET A 205 6.09 -0.50 -10.43
CA MET A 205 6.86 -1.19 -9.37
C MET A 205 8.35 -0.85 -9.44
N TRP A 206 8.85 -0.56 -10.64
CA TRP A 206 10.24 -0.19 -10.86
C TRP A 206 10.35 0.83 -12.00
N PHE A 207 11.31 1.74 -11.92
CA PHE A 207 11.55 2.80 -12.90
C PHE A 207 13.03 3.20 -12.91
N ASP A 208 13.46 3.84 -14.00
CA ASP A 208 14.79 4.43 -14.12
C ASP A 208 14.86 5.75 -13.32
N PRO A 209 15.66 5.85 -12.25
CA PRO A 209 15.74 7.06 -11.45
C PRO A 209 16.26 8.29 -12.18
N ASP A 210 17.01 8.10 -13.27
CA ASP A 210 17.58 9.22 -14.04
C ASP A 210 16.51 9.92 -14.89
N GLN A 211 15.37 9.25 -15.13
CA GLN A 211 14.19 9.82 -15.79
C GLN A 211 13.15 10.38 -14.80
N GLY A 212 13.46 10.36 -13.50
CA GLY A 212 12.56 10.78 -12.44
C GLY A 212 11.55 9.70 -12.03
N ASN A 213 10.86 9.94 -10.91
CA ASN A 213 9.89 9.00 -10.38
C ASN A 213 8.50 9.24 -11.01
N PRO A 214 7.99 8.36 -11.89
CA PRO A 214 6.71 8.55 -12.56
C PRO A 214 5.52 8.46 -11.61
N ASN A 215 5.67 7.80 -10.45
CA ASN A 215 4.58 7.58 -9.51
C ASN A 215 4.18 8.86 -8.77
N GLU A 216 5.01 9.90 -8.78
CA GLU A 216 4.63 11.19 -8.21
C GLU A 216 3.43 11.82 -8.94
N GLU A 217 3.44 11.79 -10.27
CA GLU A 217 2.33 12.30 -11.08
C GLU A 217 1.06 11.47 -10.85
N VAL A 218 1.21 10.14 -10.81
CA VAL A 218 0.11 9.20 -10.58
C VAL A 218 -0.54 9.49 -9.23
N ALA A 219 0.25 9.63 -8.16
CA ALA A 219 -0.28 9.93 -6.84
C ALA A 219 -1.03 11.28 -6.82
N ARG A 220 -0.48 12.33 -7.45
CA ARG A 220 -1.15 13.64 -7.58
C ARG A 220 -2.49 13.51 -8.30
N PHE A 221 -2.53 12.75 -9.39
CA PHE A 221 -3.75 12.54 -10.17
C PHE A 221 -4.87 11.91 -9.32
N TYR A 222 -4.58 10.81 -8.63
CA TYR A 222 -5.60 10.12 -7.82
C TYR A 222 -5.96 10.89 -6.55
N ALA A 223 -5.00 11.55 -5.89
CA ALA A 223 -5.30 12.38 -4.72
C ALA A 223 -6.25 13.55 -5.08
N ALA A 224 -6.05 14.19 -6.24
CA ALA A 224 -6.94 15.25 -6.71
C ALA A 224 -8.36 14.75 -6.97
N ALA A 225 -8.51 13.58 -7.59
CA ALA A 225 -9.83 12.98 -7.85
C ALA A 225 -10.58 12.66 -6.54
N MET A 226 -9.89 12.11 -5.55
CA MET A 226 -10.48 11.79 -4.25
C MET A 226 -10.91 13.04 -3.47
N ASN A 227 -10.13 14.12 -3.54
CA ASN A 227 -10.50 15.40 -2.91
C ASN A 227 -11.70 16.06 -3.60
N ALA A 228 -11.84 15.91 -4.92
CA ALA A 228 -13.00 16.40 -5.66
C ALA A 228 -14.28 15.63 -5.31
N GLU A 229 -14.20 14.31 -5.12
CA GLU A 229 -15.32 13.47 -4.67
C GLU A 229 -15.71 13.74 -3.20
N ALA A 230 -14.75 14.14 -2.37
CA ALA A 230 -14.99 14.48 -0.96
C ALA A 230 -15.65 15.86 -0.76
N MET A 231 -15.65 16.74 -1.78
CA MET A 231 -16.38 18.00 -1.73
C MET A 231 -17.89 17.71 -1.84
N PRO A 232 -18.71 18.10 -0.84
CA PRO A 232 -20.13 17.85 -0.91
C PRO A 232 -20.72 18.65 -2.08
N HIS A 233 -21.33 17.96 -3.03
CA HIS A 233 -22.14 18.52 -4.12
C HIS A 233 -23.30 19.44 -3.65
N GLY A 234 -23.43 19.72 -2.34
CA GLY A 234 -24.48 20.52 -1.73
C GLY A 234 -24.24 22.03 -1.65
N MET A 235 -23.02 22.55 -1.82
CA MET A 235 -22.80 24.01 -1.71
C MET A 235 -23.26 24.81 -2.94
N GLY A 236 -23.38 24.17 -4.11
CA GLY A 236 -23.86 24.82 -5.33
C GLY A 236 -25.38 25.09 -5.33
N LEU A 237 -26.17 24.25 -4.66
CA LEU A 237 -27.63 24.41 -4.61
C LEU A 237 -28.11 25.44 -3.57
N HIS A 238 -27.30 25.72 -2.55
CA HIS A 238 -27.66 26.70 -1.52
C HIS A 238 -27.46 28.16 -1.96
N LEU A 239 -26.58 28.43 -2.94
CA LEU A 239 -26.41 29.79 -3.47
C LEU A 239 -27.53 30.19 -4.46
N LEU A 240 -28.16 29.22 -5.14
CA LEU A 240 -29.30 29.47 -6.03
C LEU A 240 -30.62 29.70 -5.27
N SER A 241 -30.75 29.15 -4.06
CA SER A 241 -31.94 29.34 -3.22
C SER A 241 -31.97 30.70 -2.50
N LEU A 242 -30.81 31.27 -2.18
CA LEU A 242 -30.73 32.62 -1.60
C LEU A 242 -30.97 33.74 -2.62
N ALA A 243 -30.68 33.52 -3.90
CA ALA A 243 -30.95 34.51 -4.96
C ALA A 243 -32.45 34.65 -5.30
N LEU A 244 -33.26 33.63 -5.04
CA LEU A 244 -34.71 33.64 -5.32
C LEU A 244 -35.56 34.19 -4.16
N ILE A 245 -34.99 34.41 -2.97
CA ILE A 245 -35.72 34.92 -1.79
C ILE A 245 -35.57 36.45 -1.65
N LEU A 246 -34.64 37.08 -2.38
CA LEU A 246 -34.38 38.52 -2.26
C LEU A 246 -35.34 39.49 -2.99
N PRO A 247 -36.28 39.12 -3.89
CA PRO A 247 -37.24 40.09 -4.40
C PRO A 247 -38.59 40.11 -3.65
N LEU A 248 -38.82 39.26 -2.64
CA LEU A 248 -40.12 39.23 -1.93
C LEU A 248 -40.23 40.15 -0.71
N TRP A 249 -39.19 40.93 -0.38
CA TRP A 249 -39.19 41.86 0.76
C TRP A 249 -39.36 43.34 0.36
N LEU A 250 -39.76 43.63 -0.88
CA LEU A 250 -40.06 44.99 -1.36
C LEU A 250 -41.55 45.22 -1.70
N LEU A 251 -42.45 44.33 -1.27
CA LEU A 251 -43.89 44.44 -1.47
C LEU A 251 -44.66 44.12 -0.18
N VAL A 252 -44.44 44.90 0.88
CA VAL A 252 -45.41 45.21 1.96
C VAL A 252 -45.16 46.63 2.43
#